data_AF-A0A535CML2-F1
#
_entry.id   AF-A0A535CML2-F1
#
_cell.length_a   1.000
_cell.length_b   1.000
_cell.length_c   1.000
_cell.angle_alpha   90.00
_cell.angle_beta   90.00
_cell.angle_gamma   90.00
#
_symmetry.space_group_name_H-M   'P 1'
#
loop_
_entity.id
_entity.type
_entity.pdbx_description
1 polymer ?
#
loop_
_entity_poly.entity_id
_entity_poly.type
_entity_poly.pdbx_seq_one_letter_code
_entity_poly.pdbx_strand_id
1 'polypeptide(L)'
;MTVTGAASFMNVPTLPVTAVFHLDVTGTPAATLRFTLIGPTPGPNPWRFSTSLPKSPLFMDYGKSLTKPQLNLLDELQLSNAAFVLTTQAGKDDATGVPLSLGLNFVGTLNPTGLTGLFDALLHGNKQVTLYGTITMPIATQVTPPLPYLTYPWQTQWPLPGIQLQGVLGIEFSLSALKLHDTKLCIYSPISSDWLVANRSYQPTTAVTGTLDVPSAAISVDVTTEITRNYPYVLIAGMFDGINLDNLARLADLANGSDLFDKLPDDIKKLINELGGLTLEGSAVGLTDSLSASAIDYAYLIVGMPKLQWTVFPGFTIDSIFTDFIIDNPFSGQDRSVSVLLGGQIDVAGVPFSVSTEMPNFSVRAALVEGATLPLSDFFKQFLPELPAPPDLVVEEMQLIVVPGQEYSFTARMADDPGWTLDLGPTPVTISNVEISLSKQAAGSP
;
A
#
# COMPACT_ATOMS: atom_id res chain seq x y z
N MET A 1 17.53 22.49 -34.37
CA MET A 1 17.77 21.59 -35.51
C MET A 1 16.88 20.39 -35.38
N THR A 2 16.22 19.94 -36.45
CA THR A 2 15.40 18.72 -36.46
C THR A 2 15.96 17.75 -37.49
N VAL A 3 16.15 16.50 -37.09
CA VAL A 3 16.68 15.41 -37.94
C VAL A 3 15.68 14.25 -37.90
N THR A 4 15.35 13.69 -39.06
CA THR A 4 14.46 12.52 -39.16
C THR A 4 15.18 11.36 -39.83
N GLY A 5 14.79 10.13 -39.49
CA GLY A 5 15.39 8.93 -40.07
C GLY A 5 14.81 7.66 -39.47
N ALA A 6 15.61 6.59 -39.46
CA ALA A 6 15.29 5.34 -38.80
C ALA A 6 16.44 4.88 -37.90
N ALA A 7 16.12 4.27 -36.76
CA ALA A 7 17.11 3.77 -35.81
C ALA A 7 16.58 2.53 -35.09
N SER A 8 17.48 1.61 -34.72
CA SER A 8 17.14 0.49 -33.84
C SER A 8 17.23 0.95 -32.40
N PHE A 9 16.18 0.72 -31.61
CA PHE A 9 16.13 1.16 -30.21
C PHE A 9 15.30 0.18 -29.38
N MET A 10 15.77 -0.14 -28.16
CA MET A 10 15.05 -0.99 -27.20
C MET A 10 14.53 -2.29 -27.84
N ASN A 11 15.41 -3.06 -28.50
CA ASN A 11 15.11 -4.31 -29.20
C ASN A 11 14.14 -4.20 -30.40
N VAL A 12 13.79 -2.99 -30.85
CA VAL A 12 12.97 -2.80 -32.05
C VAL A 12 13.84 -2.27 -33.19
N PRO A 13 13.99 -3.01 -34.29
CA PRO A 13 14.82 -2.57 -35.41
C PRO A 13 14.10 -1.50 -36.24
N THR A 14 14.88 -0.57 -36.81
CA THR A 14 14.43 0.35 -37.88
C THR A 14 13.17 1.17 -37.52
N LEU A 15 13.09 1.68 -36.28
CA LEU A 15 12.01 2.58 -35.86
C LEU A 15 12.15 3.95 -36.51
N PRO A 16 11.06 4.54 -37.04
CA PRO A 16 11.06 5.95 -37.43
C PRO A 16 11.43 6.82 -36.23
N VAL A 17 12.41 7.70 -36.40
CA VAL A 17 12.90 8.59 -35.35
C VAL A 17 12.91 10.03 -35.82
N THR A 18 12.46 10.93 -34.94
CA THR A 18 12.64 12.37 -35.06
C THR A 18 13.45 12.86 -33.88
N ALA A 19 14.59 13.47 -34.14
CA ALA A 19 15.47 14.07 -33.14
C ALA A 19 15.43 15.60 -33.27
N VAL A 20 15.13 16.28 -32.16
CA VAL A 20 15.09 17.74 -32.06
C VAL A 20 16.20 18.17 -31.10
N PHE A 21 17.07 19.06 -31.58
CA PHE A 21 18.17 19.64 -30.83
C PHE A 21 18.00 21.15 -30.73
N HIS A 22 18.15 21.69 -29.53
CA HIS A 22 18.13 23.14 -29.27
C HIS A 22 19.11 23.50 -28.16
N LEU A 23 19.36 24.80 -27.99
CA LEU A 23 20.02 25.32 -26.80
C LEU A 23 18.94 25.86 -25.87
N ASP A 24 19.05 25.58 -24.58
CA ASP A 24 18.19 26.22 -23.58
C ASP A 24 18.57 27.70 -23.38
N VAL A 25 17.86 28.38 -22.48
CA VAL A 25 18.09 29.80 -22.16
C VAL A 25 19.49 30.09 -21.58
N THR A 26 20.20 29.06 -21.10
CA THR A 26 21.56 29.14 -20.57
C THR A 26 22.63 28.81 -21.61
N GLY A 27 22.22 28.41 -22.82
CA GLY A 27 23.12 27.92 -23.86
C GLY A 27 23.49 26.43 -23.71
N THR A 28 22.82 25.69 -22.81
CA THR A 28 23.05 24.26 -22.62
C THR A 28 22.36 23.47 -23.74
N PRO A 29 23.07 22.55 -24.42
CA PRO A 29 22.45 21.70 -25.43
C PRO A 29 21.38 20.77 -24.85
N ALA A 30 20.21 20.76 -25.48
CA ALA A 30 19.10 19.88 -25.18
C ALA A 30 18.71 19.05 -26.41
N ALA A 31 18.42 17.78 -26.21
CA ALA A 31 18.00 16.86 -27.24
C ALA A 31 16.76 16.08 -26.83
N THR A 32 15.80 15.96 -27.74
CA THR A 32 14.60 15.12 -27.61
C THR A 32 14.51 14.21 -28.82
N LEU A 33 14.52 12.89 -28.61
CA LEU A 33 14.41 11.88 -29.65
C LEU A 33 13.10 11.11 -29.46
N ARG A 34 12.24 11.14 -30.48
CA ARG A 34 10.97 10.41 -30.52
C ARG A 34 11.08 9.23 -31.46
N PHE A 35 10.93 8.02 -30.94
CA PHE A 35 10.90 6.77 -31.69
C PHE A 35 9.45 6.28 -31.80
N THR A 36 8.87 6.31 -32.99
CA THR A 36 7.46 5.94 -33.20
C THR A 36 7.29 4.43 -33.20
N LEU A 37 6.48 3.92 -32.27
CA LEU A 37 6.20 2.49 -32.08
C LEU A 37 4.91 2.04 -32.77
N ILE A 38 3.85 2.85 -32.64
CA ILE A 38 2.53 2.57 -33.21
C ILE A 38 1.98 3.86 -33.82
N GLY A 39 1.49 3.79 -35.06
CA GLY A 39 0.82 4.92 -35.72
C GLY A 39 -0.60 5.18 -35.18
N PRO A 40 -1.36 6.08 -35.84
CA PRO A 40 -2.74 6.38 -35.44
C PRO A 40 -3.70 5.20 -35.63
N THR A 41 -3.42 4.33 -36.60
CA THR A 41 -4.15 3.08 -36.82
C THR A 41 -3.18 1.92 -36.60
N PRO A 42 -3.34 1.15 -35.51
CA PRO A 42 -2.50 -0.01 -35.25
C PRO A 42 -2.62 -1.03 -36.40
N GLY A 43 -1.47 -1.56 -36.85
CA GLY A 43 -1.43 -2.67 -37.80
C GLY A 43 -1.88 -3.99 -37.15
N PRO A 44 -1.92 -5.11 -37.90
CA PRO A 44 -2.36 -6.41 -37.38
C PRO A 44 -1.47 -6.97 -36.27
N ASN A 45 -0.19 -6.60 -36.25
CA ASN A 45 0.79 -6.98 -35.23
C ASN A 45 1.47 -5.72 -34.69
N PRO A 46 0.78 -4.90 -33.88
CA PRO A 46 1.38 -3.69 -33.34
C PRO A 46 2.47 -4.04 -32.33
N TRP A 47 3.38 -3.08 -32.09
CA TRP A 47 4.39 -3.19 -31.03
C TRP A 47 3.73 -3.43 -29.67
N ARG A 48 4.41 -4.19 -28.80
CA ARG A 48 4.02 -4.47 -27.42
C ARG A 48 5.21 -4.24 -26.49
N PHE A 49 4.96 -3.98 -25.20
CA PHE A 49 6.03 -3.75 -24.23
C PHE A 49 7.03 -4.91 -24.15
N SER A 50 6.56 -6.16 -24.22
CA SER A 50 7.42 -7.36 -24.25
C SER A 50 8.34 -7.45 -25.46
N THR A 51 8.04 -6.73 -26.55
CA THR A 51 8.98 -6.62 -27.69
C THR A 51 10.28 -5.95 -27.24
N SER A 52 10.15 -4.90 -26.43
CA SER A 52 11.29 -4.15 -25.91
C SER A 52 11.85 -4.72 -24.62
N LEU A 53 10.98 -5.29 -23.78
CA LEU A 53 11.28 -5.76 -22.43
C LEU A 53 10.75 -7.20 -22.25
N PRO A 54 11.39 -8.20 -22.88
CA PRO A 54 10.87 -9.57 -22.95
C PRO A 54 10.83 -10.30 -21.61
N LYS A 55 11.55 -9.79 -20.61
CA LYS A 55 11.58 -10.34 -19.24
C LYS A 55 10.63 -9.61 -18.28
N SER A 56 9.75 -8.74 -18.77
CA SER A 56 8.81 -8.00 -17.92
C SER A 56 7.96 -8.99 -17.09
N PRO A 57 7.72 -8.70 -15.80
CA PRO A 57 6.92 -9.56 -14.95
C PRO A 57 5.45 -9.60 -15.40
N LEU A 58 4.76 -10.66 -15.00
CA LEU A 58 3.34 -10.87 -15.28
C LEU A 58 2.48 -10.21 -14.20
N PHE A 59 1.28 -9.77 -14.57
CA PHE A 59 0.30 -9.23 -13.63
C PHE A 59 -0.61 -10.35 -13.13
N MET A 60 -1.03 -10.25 -11.87
CA MET A 60 -1.93 -11.25 -11.29
C MET A 60 -3.35 -11.15 -11.90
N ASP A 61 -3.90 -12.29 -12.32
CA ASP A 61 -5.26 -12.44 -12.82
C ASP A 61 -5.99 -13.50 -11.97
N TYR A 62 -6.92 -13.04 -11.13
CA TYR A 62 -7.66 -13.88 -10.19
C TYR A 62 -8.78 -14.69 -10.86
N GLY A 63 -9.12 -14.39 -12.11
CA GLY A 63 -10.04 -15.20 -12.92
C GLY A 63 -9.37 -16.46 -13.47
N LYS A 64 -8.06 -16.58 -13.33
CA LYS A 64 -7.30 -17.76 -13.70
C LYS A 64 -6.80 -18.47 -12.45
N SER A 65 -6.80 -19.81 -12.49
CA SER A 65 -6.06 -20.58 -11.50
C SER A 65 -4.60 -20.12 -11.47
N LEU A 66 -4.00 -20.06 -10.27
CA LEU A 66 -2.58 -19.77 -10.07
C LEU A 66 -1.64 -20.68 -10.88
N THR A 67 -2.14 -21.83 -11.36
CA THR A 67 -1.42 -22.79 -12.19
C THR A 67 -1.42 -22.47 -13.68
N LYS A 68 -2.23 -21.50 -14.13
CA LYS A 68 -2.30 -21.09 -15.55
C LYS A 68 -1.35 -19.92 -15.84
N PRO A 69 -0.84 -19.79 -17.07
CA PRO A 69 -0.02 -18.66 -17.47
C PRO A 69 -0.73 -17.33 -17.24
N GLN A 70 -0.11 -16.50 -16.41
CA GLN A 70 -0.49 -15.11 -16.21
C GLN A 70 -0.09 -14.29 -17.45
N LEU A 71 -0.70 -13.13 -17.65
CA LEU A 71 -0.43 -12.28 -18.82
C LEU A 71 0.29 -11.00 -18.39
N ASN A 72 1.08 -10.44 -19.30
CA ASN A 72 1.67 -9.12 -19.12
C ASN A 72 0.62 -8.07 -19.53
N LEU A 73 0.02 -7.39 -18.56
CA LEU A 73 -1.01 -6.39 -18.81
C LEU A 73 -0.56 -5.30 -19.78
N LEU A 74 0.73 -4.92 -19.74
CA LEU A 74 1.28 -3.90 -20.62
C LEU A 74 1.16 -4.27 -22.11
N ASP A 75 1.16 -5.56 -22.43
CA ASP A 75 1.01 -6.05 -23.81
C ASP A 75 -0.45 -6.06 -24.30
N GLU A 76 -1.40 -5.92 -23.38
CA GLU A 76 -2.83 -5.90 -23.67
C GLU A 76 -3.39 -4.48 -23.81
N LEU A 77 -2.57 -3.46 -23.52
CA LEU A 77 -2.95 -2.06 -23.69
C LEU A 77 -3.31 -1.78 -25.15
N GLN A 78 -4.54 -1.31 -25.37
CA GLN A 78 -5.01 -0.91 -26.69
C GLN A 78 -4.45 0.47 -27.05
N LEU A 79 -3.24 0.46 -27.61
CA LEU A 79 -2.44 1.66 -27.87
C LEU A 79 -2.50 2.10 -29.34
N SER A 80 -2.48 3.41 -29.55
CA SER A 80 -2.22 4.09 -30.82
C SER A 80 -1.32 5.30 -30.58
N ASN A 81 -0.72 5.85 -31.63
CA ASN A 81 0.20 7.00 -31.54
C ASN A 81 1.32 6.83 -30.49
N ALA A 82 1.76 5.59 -30.25
CA ALA A 82 2.70 5.26 -29.19
C ALA A 82 4.14 5.54 -29.63
N ALA A 83 4.96 6.04 -28.70
CA ALA A 83 6.36 6.34 -28.93
C ALA A 83 7.20 6.21 -27.65
N PHE A 84 8.46 5.85 -27.82
CA PHE A 84 9.49 6.16 -26.83
C PHE A 84 9.99 7.59 -27.06
N VAL A 85 10.15 8.34 -25.98
CA VAL A 85 10.68 9.71 -26.01
C VAL A 85 11.87 9.80 -25.07
N LEU A 86 13.07 9.88 -25.63
CA LEU A 86 14.33 10.06 -24.89
C LEU A 86 14.67 11.55 -24.88
N THR A 87 14.80 12.15 -23.69
CA THR A 87 15.13 13.58 -23.55
C THR A 87 16.28 13.81 -22.58
N THR A 88 17.11 14.80 -22.85
CA THR A 88 18.22 15.23 -21.97
C THR A 88 17.82 16.30 -20.96
N GLN A 89 16.54 16.67 -20.91
CA GLN A 89 15.98 17.60 -19.92
C GLN A 89 14.50 17.31 -19.66
N ALA A 90 14.01 17.69 -18.48
CA ALA A 90 12.57 17.69 -18.23
C ALA A 90 11.87 18.74 -19.12
N GLY A 91 10.62 18.49 -19.49
CA GLY A 91 9.89 19.35 -20.41
C GLY A 91 8.47 18.86 -20.68
N LYS A 92 7.98 19.11 -21.89
CA LYS A 92 6.70 18.60 -22.38
C LYS A 92 6.89 17.90 -23.71
N ASP A 93 6.06 16.90 -23.98
CA ASP A 93 5.99 16.29 -25.30
C ASP A 93 5.25 17.23 -26.26
N ASP A 94 5.88 17.61 -27.37
CA ASP A 94 5.29 18.57 -28.32
C ASP A 94 3.99 18.05 -28.97
N ALA A 95 3.84 16.74 -29.10
CA ALA A 95 2.68 16.14 -29.77
C ALA A 95 1.46 16.02 -28.84
N THR A 96 1.66 15.80 -27.54
CA THR A 96 0.58 15.48 -26.59
C THR A 96 0.46 16.47 -25.44
N GLY A 97 1.47 17.31 -25.21
CA GLY A 97 1.51 18.29 -24.12
C GLY A 97 1.79 17.72 -22.73
N VAL A 98 1.92 16.39 -22.59
CA VAL A 98 2.18 15.73 -21.31
C VAL A 98 3.62 16.00 -20.84
N PRO A 99 3.88 16.02 -19.52
CA PRO A 99 5.21 16.24 -19.01
C PRO A 99 6.16 15.09 -19.39
N LEU A 100 7.40 15.45 -19.69
CA LEU A 100 8.51 14.53 -19.89
C LEU A 100 9.54 14.73 -18.78
N SER A 101 10.06 13.63 -18.25
CA SER A 101 11.18 13.62 -17.32
C SER A 101 12.49 13.44 -18.07
N LEU A 102 13.61 13.86 -17.46
CA LEU A 102 14.95 13.53 -17.96
C LEU A 102 15.08 12.00 -18.16
N GLY A 103 15.59 11.58 -19.31
CA GLY A 103 15.79 10.17 -19.65
C GLY A 103 14.69 9.63 -20.56
N LEU A 104 14.38 8.34 -20.39
CA LEU A 104 13.47 7.60 -21.26
C LEU A 104 12.02 7.71 -20.75
N ASN A 105 11.15 8.19 -21.63
CA ASN A 105 9.72 8.30 -21.40
C ASN A 105 8.96 7.45 -22.42
N PHE A 106 7.72 7.14 -22.10
CA PHE A 106 6.73 6.58 -22.99
C PHE A 106 5.57 7.56 -23.14
N VAL A 107 5.02 7.66 -24.34
CA VAL A 107 3.76 8.38 -24.61
C VAL A 107 2.92 7.54 -25.58
N GLY A 108 1.60 7.56 -25.42
CA GLY A 108 0.69 6.91 -26.35
C GLY A 108 -0.77 7.24 -26.05
N THR A 109 -1.63 7.02 -27.03
CA THR A 109 -3.08 7.11 -26.87
C THR A 109 -3.62 5.73 -26.50
N LEU A 110 -4.24 5.62 -25.34
CA LEU A 110 -4.84 4.41 -24.79
C LEU A 110 -6.36 4.43 -24.95
N ASN A 111 -6.94 3.31 -25.38
CA ASN A 111 -8.33 2.98 -25.08
C ASN A 111 -8.38 2.19 -23.76
N PRO A 112 -8.86 2.78 -22.65
CA PRO A 112 -8.87 2.15 -21.33
C PRO A 112 -10.01 1.13 -21.13
N THR A 113 -10.86 0.90 -22.14
CA THR A 113 -12.00 -0.03 -22.03
C THR A 113 -11.52 -1.43 -21.64
N GLY A 114 -12.08 -2.02 -20.58
CA GLY A 114 -11.70 -3.34 -20.06
C GLY A 114 -10.49 -3.31 -19.12
N LEU A 115 -9.88 -2.14 -18.89
CA LEU A 115 -8.70 -1.99 -18.05
C LEU A 115 -9.03 -1.50 -16.64
N THR A 116 -10.13 -0.74 -16.46
CA THR A 116 -10.39 -0.04 -15.19
C THR A 116 -11.42 -0.71 -14.28
N GLY A 117 -11.85 -1.92 -14.63
CA GLY A 117 -12.78 -2.70 -13.81
C GLY A 117 -14.15 -2.03 -13.72
N LEU A 118 -14.71 -1.87 -12.51
CA LEU A 118 -16.02 -1.23 -12.33
C LEU A 118 -16.05 0.24 -12.81
N PHE A 119 -14.90 0.90 -12.89
CA PHE A 119 -14.79 2.27 -13.42
C PHE A 119 -15.06 2.36 -14.92
N ASP A 120 -15.00 1.25 -15.66
CA ASP A 120 -15.30 1.23 -17.10
C ASP A 120 -16.72 1.72 -17.39
N ALA A 121 -17.68 1.46 -16.48
CA ALA A 121 -19.05 1.94 -16.61
C ALA A 121 -19.17 3.48 -16.56
N LEU A 122 -18.21 4.15 -15.92
CA LEU A 122 -18.15 5.61 -15.81
C LEU A 122 -17.34 6.25 -16.95
N LEU A 123 -16.54 5.45 -17.66
CA LEU A 123 -15.86 5.87 -18.87
C LEU A 123 -16.89 5.88 -20.02
N HIS A 124 -17.58 7.02 -20.18
CA HIS A 124 -18.49 7.24 -21.31
C HIS A 124 -17.78 6.86 -22.63
N GLY A 125 -18.42 5.98 -23.42
CA GLY A 125 -17.79 5.17 -24.46
C GLY A 125 -16.83 5.90 -25.42
N ASN A 126 -15.76 5.20 -25.80
CA ASN A 126 -14.65 5.64 -26.68
C ASN A 126 -13.74 6.74 -26.12
N LYS A 127 -13.74 6.98 -24.80
CA LYS A 127 -12.79 7.91 -24.19
C LYS A 127 -11.35 7.42 -24.45
N GLN A 128 -10.61 8.17 -25.23
CA GLN A 128 -9.17 7.98 -25.38
C GLN A 128 -8.44 8.77 -24.30
N VAL A 129 -7.43 8.15 -23.71
CA VAL A 129 -6.60 8.76 -22.66
C VAL A 129 -5.17 8.83 -23.16
N THR A 130 -4.48 9.94 -22.93
CA THR A 130 -3.03 9.98 -23.16
C THR A 130 -2.35 9.27 -21.99
N LEU A 131 -1.74 8.12 -22.28
CA LEU A 131 -0.93 7.35 -21.36
C LEU A 131 0.53 7.79 -21.52
N TYR A 132 1.18 8.15 -20.42
CA TYR A 132 2.55 8.64 -20.45
C TYR A 132 3.29 8.35 -19.15
N GLY A 133 4.61 8.41 -19.19
CA GLY A 133 5.44 8.32 -17.98
C GLY A 133 6.85 7.83 -18.29
N THR A 134 7.58 7.35 -17.29
CA THR A 134 9.01 7.04 -17.39
C THR A 134 9.28 5.54 -17.52
N ILE A 135 10.38 5.20 -18.17
CA ILE A 135 10.96 3.85 -18.15
C ILE A 135 12.39 3.98 -17.61
N THR A 136 12.59 3.54 -16.38
CA THR A 136 13.86 3.68 -15.66
C THR A 136 14.56 2.33 -15.58
N MET A 137 15.73 2.23 -16.21
CA MET A 137 16.57 1.04 -16.10
C MET A 137 17.29 1.04 -14.75
N PRO A 138 17.41 -0.11 -14.06
CA PRO A 138 18.19 -0.22 -12.84
C PRO A 138 19.68 -0.06 -13.16
N ILE A 139 20.40 0.62 -12.27
CA ILE A 139 21.86 0.68 -12.32
C ILE A 139 22.39 -0.48 -11.46
N ALA A 140 23.45 -1.16 -11.90
CA ALA A 140 23.96 -2.38 -11.24
C ALA A 140 24.29 -2.21 -9.74
N THR A 141 24.62 -1.00 -9.31
CA THR A 141 24.98 -0.67 -7.92
C THR A 141 23.81 -0.08 -7.11
N GLN A 142 22.63 0.06 -7.71
CA GLN A 142 21.48 0.69 -7.07
C GLN A 142 20.81 -0.28 -6.09
N VAL A 143 20.75 0.12 -4.82
CA VAL A 143 19.92 -0.53 -3.79
C VAL A 143 18.60 0.23 -3.72
N THR A 144 17.48 -0.48 -3.83
CA THR A 144 16.14 0.12 -3.76
C THR A 144 15.53 -0.21 -2.40
N PRO A 145 15.14 0.78 -1.58
CA PRO A 145 14.43 0.52 -0.33
C PRO A 145 13.13 -0.26 -0.58
N PRO A 146 12.72 -1.17 0.31
CA PRO A 146 11.42 -1.82 0.18
C PRO A 146 10.29 -0.79 0.27
N LEU A 147 9.18 -1.01 -0.45
CA LEU A 147 7.98 -0.19 -0.27
C LEU A 147 7.46 -0.33 1.16
N PRO A 148 7.14 0.78 1.84
CA PRO A 148 6.37 0.75 3.07
C PRO A 148 5.00 0.10 2.85
N TYR A 149 4.43 -0.42 3.93
CA TYR A 149 3.09 -1.01 3.90
C TYR A 149 2.06 -0.01 3.36
N LEU A 150 1.12 -0.51 2.54
CA LEU A 150 0.06 0.29 1.88
C LEU A 150 0.56 1.51 1.08
N THR A 151 1.82 1.52 0.65
CA THR A 151 2.39 2.55 -0.22
C THR A 151 2.59 2.00 -1.63
N TYR A 152 2.28 2.83 -2.63
CA TYR A 152 2.39 2.48 -4.03
C TYR A 152 3.69 2.96 -4.67
N PRO A 153 4.19 2.27 -5.71
CA PRO A 153 5.40 2.64 -6.46
C PRO A 153 5.52 4.12 -6.84
N TRP A 154 4.43 4.73 -7.32
CA TRP A 154 4.39 6.14 -7.76
C TRP A 154 4.33 7.16 -6.62
N GLN A 155 4.21 6.72 -5.37
CA GLN A 155 4.24 7.58 -4.17
C GLN A 155 5.65 7.68 -3.57
N THR A 156 6.62 6.93 -4.11
CA THR A 156 7.99 6.91 -3.61
C THR A 156 8.73 8.23 -3.89
N GLN A 157 9.64 8.59 -2.99
CA GLN A 157 10.48 9.80 -3.12
C GLN A 157 11.91 9.51 -3.62
N TRP A 158 12.23 8.25 -3.88
CA TRP A 158 13.54 7.82 -4.37
C TRP A 158 13.47 7.40 -5.84
N PRO A 159 14.60 7.37 -6.58
CA PRO A 159 14.63 6.86 -7.93
C PRO A 159 14.19 5.40 -7.98
N LEU A 160 13.10 5.12 -8.69
CA LEU A 160 12.51 3.79 -8.80
C LEU A 160 12.71 3.20 -10.21
N PRO A 161 13.49 2.10 -10.35
CA PRO A 161 13.56 1.33 -11.59
C PRO A 161 12.21 0.71 -11.95
N GLY A 162 11.88 0.71 -13.24
CA GLY A 162 10.63 0.16 -13.75
C GLY A 162 9.94 1.08 -14.75
N ILE A 163 8.78 0.62 -15.19
CA ILE A 163 7.86 1.31 -16.10
C ILE A 163 6.79 1.95 -15.21
N GLN A 164 6.74 3.27 -15.19
CA GLN A 164 5.75 4.05 -14.44
C GLN A 164 4.92 4.85 -15.43
N LEU A 165 3.66 4.46 -15.63
CA LEU A 165 2.75 5.10 -16.58
C LEU A 165 1.54 5.67 -15.85
N GLN A 166 1.01 6.76 -16.37
CA GLN A 166 -0.22 7.35 -15.89
C GLN A 166 -1.03 7.97 -17.03
N GLY A 167 -2.33 8.14 -16.81
CA GLY A 167 -3.22 8.80 -17.75
C GLY A 167 -4.45 9.39 -17.05
N VAL A 168 -4.81 10.62 -17.37
CA VAL A 168 -5.97 11.29 -16.75
C VAL A 168 -7.25 10.62 -17.24
N LEU A 169 -7.99 9.99 -16.33
CA LEU A 169 -9.26 9.35 -16.62
C LEU A 169 -10.41 10.35 -16.62
N GLY A 170 -10.35 11.40 -15.79
CA GLY A 170 -11.39 12.42 -15.69
C GLY A 170 -12.78 11.84 -15.43
N ILE A 171 -12.83 10.76 -14.64
CA ILE A 171 -14.04 10.23 -14.02
C ILE A 171 -14.32 11.09 -12.79
N GLU A 172 -15.56 11.53 -12.67
CA GLU A 172 -16.10 12.13 -11.46
C GLU A 172 -17.31 11.31 -11.03
N PHE A 173 -17.38 10.91 -9.77
CA PHE A 173 -18.54 10.21 -9.25
C PHE A 173 -18.76 10.48 -7.77
N SER A 174 -19.99 10.27 -7.31
CA SER A 174 -20.38 10.49 -5.92
C SER A 174 -20.89 9.22 -5.28
N LEU A 175 -20.46 8.96 -4.04
CA LEU A 175 -20.98 7.92 -3.16
C LEU A 175 -21.63 8.61 -1.98
N SER A 176 -22.96 8.75 -2.02
CA SER A 176 -23.68 9.60 -1.06
C SER A 176 -23.14 11.04 -1.12
N ALA A 177 -22.64 11.60 0.00
CA ALA A 177 -22.01 12.91 0.07
C ALA A 177 -20.56 12.94 -0.40
N LEU A 178 -19.90 11.78 -0.47
CA LEU A 178 -18.49 11.68 -0.89
C LEU A 178 -18.38 11.95 -2.39
N LYS A 179 -17.36 12.69 -2.80
CA LYS A 179 -17.08 12.97 -4.21
C LYS A 179 -15.67 12.54 -4.58
N LEU A 180 -15.52 11.61 -5.53
CA LEU A 180 -14.24 11.30 -6.15
C LEU A 180 -14.08 12.12 -7.44
N HIS A 181 -12.94 12.78 -7.58
CA HIS A 181 -12.57 13.55 -8.76
C HIS A 181 -11.05 13.45 -9.06
N ASP A 182 -10.59 14.16 -10.11
CA ASP A 182 -9.20 14.20 -10.56
C ASP A 182 -8.56 12.83 -10.80
N THR A 183 -9.39 11.90 -11.28
CA THR A 183 -9.00 10.50 -11.40
C THR A 183 -7.95 10.25 -12.48
N LYS A 184 -7.00 9.37 -12.15
CA LYS A 184 -5.90 8.96 -13.04
C LYS A 184 -5.73 7.46 -13.00
N LEU A 185 -5.49 6.86 -14.16
CA LEU A 185 -4.95 5.52 -14.27
C LEU A 185 -3.46 5.60 -13.92
N CYS A 186 -2.98 4.69 -13.08
CA CYS A 186 -1.58 4.49 -12.74
C CYS A 186 -1.21 3.03 -13.03
N ILE A 187 -0.11 2.80 -13.73
CA ILE A 187 0.43 1.46 -14.01
C ILE A 187 1.89 1.47 -13.61
N TYR A 188 2.27 0.50 -12.77
CA TYR A 188 3.65 0.19 -12.46
C TYR A 188 3.98 -1.24 -12.89
N SER A 189 5.14 -1.40 -13.50
CA SER A 189 5.74 -2.72 -13.72
C SER A 189 7.26 -2.66 -13.53
N PRO A 190 7.86 -3.57 -12.75
CA PRO A 190 9.30 -3.74 -12.74
C PRO A 190 9.86 -3.99 -14.14
N ILE A 191 11.13 -3.61 -14.35
CA ILE A 191 11.76 -3.77 -15.67
C ILE A 191 11.96 -5.24 -16.08
N SER A 192 12.05 -6.15 -15.10
CA SER A 192 12.24 -7.57 -15.31
C SER A 192 11.85 -8.41 -14.08
N SER A 193 11.52 -9.68 -14.31
CA SER A 193 11.31 -10.67 -13.24
C SER A 193 12.54 -10.84 -12.34
N ASP A 194 13.75 -10.74 -12.88
CA ASP A 194 15.00 -10.86 -12.11
C ASP A 194 15.10 -9.74 -11.06
N TRP A 195 14.75 -8.50 -11.45
CA TRP A 195 14.72 -7.37 -10.52
C TRP A 195 13.61 -7.51 -9.47
N LEU A 196 12.43 -8.00 -9.87
CA LEU A 196 11.30 -8.25 -8.96
C LEU A 196 11.66 -9.28 -7.89
N VAL A 197 12.42 -10.33 -8.24
CA VAL A 197 12.86 -11.36 -7.27
C VAL A 197 13.68 -10.74 -6.14
N ALA A 198 14.53 -9.75 -6.45
CA ALA A 198 15.34 -9.04 -5.48
C ALA A 198 14.58 -7.93 -4.72
N ASN A 199 13.46 -7.43 -5.27
CA ASN A 199 12.72 -6.28 -4.74
C ASN A 199 11.23 -6.62 -4.63
N ARG A 200 10.90 -7.61 -3.78
CA ARG A 200 9.58 -8.27 -3.73
C ARG A 200 8.41 -7.36 -3.35
N SER A 201 8.66 -6.24 -2.69
CA SER A 201 7.58 -5.30 -2.34
C SER A 201 7.04 -4.53 -3.55
N TYR A 202 7.75 -4.51 -4.67
CA TYR A 202 7.36 -3.79 -5.90
C TYR A 202 6.66 -4.70 -6.90
N GLN A 203 5.53 -5.29 -6.52
CA GLN A 203 4.73 -6.08 -7.46
C GLN A 203 4.21 -5.23 -8.64
N PRO A 204 3.96 -5.81 -9.82
CA PRO A 204 3.28 -5.11 -10.90
C PRO A 204 1.87 -4.71 -10.44
N THR A 205 1.52 -3.43 -10.61
CA THR A 205 0.29 -2.86 -10.06
C THR A 205 -0.38 -1.99 -11.10
N THR A 206 -1.71 -2.06 -11.16
CA THR A 206 -2.54 -1.11 -11.91
C THR A 206 -3.58 -0.55 -10.96
N ALA A 207 -3.83 0.75 -11.01
CA ALA A 207 -4.75 1.40 -10.09
C ALA A 207 -5.45 2.60 -10.74
N VAL A 208 -6.60 2.96 -10.20
CA VAL A 208 -7.18 4.30 -10.33
C VAL A 208 -6.82 5.07 -9.07
N THR A 209 -6.19 6.23 -9.22
CA THR A 209 -6.01 7.20 -8.14
C THR A 209 -6.97 8.37 -8.33
N GLY A 210 -7.27 9.10 -7.28
CA GLY A 210 -8.08 10.32 -7.34
C GLY A 210 -8.12 11.03 -5.99
N THR A 211 -8.81 12.16 -5.94
CA THR A 211 -9.05 12.90 -4.70
C THR A 211 -10.48 12.68 -4.27
N LEU A 212 -10.66 12.28 -3.01
CA LEU A 212 -11.94 12.04 -2.36
C LEU A 212 -12.25 13.20 -1.41
N ASP A 213 -13.32 13.94 -1.70
CA ASP A 213 -13.86 14.93 -0.79
C ASP A 213 -14.73 14.26 0.27
N VAL A 214 -14.51 14.63 1.54
CA VAL A 214 -15.30 14.19 2.69
C VAL A 214 -15.92 15.44 3.36
N PRO A 215 -17.10 15.89 2.90
CA PRO A 215 -17.71 17.15 3.35
C PRO A 215 -17.94 17.24 4.86
N SER A 216 -18.36 16.15 5.53
CA SER A 216 -18.59 16.12 6.98
C SER A 216 -17.36 16.49 7.80
N ALA A 217 -16.17 16.18 7.28
CA ALA A 217 -14.87 16.52 7.87
C ALA A 217 -14.24 17.78 7.27
N ALA A 218 -14.78 18.32 6.17
CA ALA A 218 -14.19 19.41 5.39
C ALA A 218 -12.74 19.13 4.96
N ILE A 219 -12.48 17.89 4.53
CA ILE A 219 -11.17 17.43 4.05
C ILE A 219 -11.29 16.89 2.62
N SER A 220 -10.16 16.92 1.91
CA SER A 220 -9.96 16.26 0.62
C SER A 220 -8.72 15.39 0.74
N VAL A 221 -8.83 14.11 0.36
CA VAL A 221 -7.77 13.13 0.58
C VAL A 221 -7.46 12.34 -0.67
N ASP A 222 -6.19 12.01 -0.89
CA ASP A 222 -5.79 11.19 -2.02
C ASP A 222 -6.08 9.72 -1.74
N VAL A 223 -6.79 9.07 -2.65
CA VAL A 223 -7.17 7.66 -2.56
C VAL A 223 -6.71 6.90 -3.79
N THR A 224 -6.50 5.61 -3.59
CA THR A 224 -6.09 4.65 -4.61
C THR A 224 -7.02 3.44 -4.57
N THR A 225 -7.40 2.99 -5.76
CA THR A 225 -8.04 1.71 -5.99
C THR A 225 -7.15 0.87 -6.88
N GLU A 226 -6.59 -0.20 -6.32
CA GLU A 226 -5.93 -1.21 -7.12
C GLU A 226 -6.95 -1.95 -7.99
N ILE A 227 -6.65 -2.04 -9.29
CA ILE A 227 -7.45 -2.76 -10.26
C ILE A 227 -6.87 -4.16 -10.40
N THR A 228 -7.53 -5.09 -9.73
CA THR A 228 -7.21 -6.50 -9.80
C THR A 228 -8.07 -7.19 -10.86
N ARG A 229 -7.42 -7.85 -11.83
CA ARG A 229 -8.14 -8.49 -12.94
C ARG A 229 -9.06 -9.60 -12.46
N ASN A 230 -10.28 -9.59 -12.99
CA ASN A 230 -11.33 -10.57 -12.71
C ASN A 230 -11.63 -10.72 -11.22
N TYR A 231 -11.42 -9.63 -10.45
CA TYR A 231 -11.79 -9.54 -9.06
C TYR A 231 -13.06 -8.67 -8.96
N PRO A 232 -14.19 -9.18 -8.45
CA PRO A 232 -15.49 -8.47 -8.45
C PRO A 232 -15.59 -7.40 -7.35
N TYR A 233 -14.45 -6.98 -6.81
CA TYR A 233 -14.36 -6.18 -5.61
C TYR A 233 -13.42 -5.00 -5.83
N VAL A 234 -13.87 -3.82 -5.40
CA VAL A 234 -13.16 -2.55 -5.53
C VAL A 234 -12.93 -1.99 -4.14
N LEU A 235 -11.67 -1.72 -3.81
CA LEU A 235 -11.29 -1.03 -2.59
C LEU A 235 -10.84 0.38 -2.93
N ILE A 236 -11.53 1.40 -2.43
CA ILE A 236 -11.08 2.79 -2.50
C ILE A 236 -10.42 3.09 -1.16
N ALA A 237 -9.10 3.16 -1.11
CA ALA A 237 -8.35 3.33 0.14
C ALA A 237 -7.33 4.46 0.09
N GLY A 238 -7.03 5.03 1.24
CA GLY A 238 -5.95 6.01 1.41
C GLY A 238 -5.39 5.94 2.82
N MET A 239 -4.08 6.18 2.92
CA MET A 239 -3.36 6.43 4.17
C MET A 239 -3.00 7.91 4.22
N PHE A 240 -3.15 8.52 5.38
CA PHE A 240 -3.08 9.96 5.53
C PHE A 240 -2.14 10.34 6.68
N ASP A 241 -1.49 11.48 6.52
CA ASP A 241 -0.69 12.11 7.56
C ASP A 241 -1.17 13.55 7.78
N GLY A 242 -1.20 13.99 9.03
CA GLY A 242 -1.54 15.37 9.40
C GLY A 242 -3.01 15.78 9.34
N ILE A 243 -3.95 14.85 9.10
CA ILE A 243 -5.40 15.16 9.09
C ILE A 243 -5.94 15.18 10.52
N ASN A 244 -6.13 16.36 11.07
CA ASN A 244 -6.72 16.54 12.40
C ASN A 244 -8.25 16.50 12.36
N LEU A 245 -8.85 15.81 13.32
CA LEU A 245 -10.29 15.75 13.54
C LEU A 245 -10.64 16.37 14.89
N ASP A 246 -11.65 17.24 14.91
CA ASP A 246 -12.18 17.79 16.16
C ASP A 246 -12.95 16.73 16.97
N ASN A 247 -13.67 15.84 16.28
CA ASN A 247 -14.43 14.73 16.86
C ASN A 247 -14.74 13.66 15.80
N LEU A 248 -15.20 12.49 16.25
CA LEU A 248 -15.55 11.36 15.37
C LEU A 248 -16.81 11.59 14.52
N ALA A 249 -17.70 12.50 14.90
CA ALA A 249 -18.90 12.79 14.10
C ALA A 249 -18.56 13.42 12.74
N ARG A 250 -17.35 13.97 12.59
CA ARG A 250 -16.79 14.42 11.31
C ARG A 250 -16.63 13.30 10.28
N LEU A 251 -16.66 12.04 10.69
CA LEU A 251 -16.52 10.87 9.81
C LEU A 251 -17.87 10.28 9.37
N ALA A 252 -18.98 10.98 9.63
CA ALA A 252 -20.33 10.50 9.34
C ALA A 252 -20.55 10.17 7.85
N ASP A 253 -19.95 10.91 6.92
CA ASP A 253 -20.08 10.63 5.48
C ASP A 253 -19.39 9.31 5.07
N LEU A 254 -18.35 8.89 5.79
CA LEU A 254 -17.64 7.63 5.55
C LEU A 254 -18.30 6.46 6.28
N ALA A 255 -18.70 6.66 7.53
CA ALA A 255 -19.28 5.62 8.38
C ALA A 255 -20.79 5.43 8.18
N ASN A 256 -21.45 6.33 7.45
CA ASN A 256 -22.90 6.46 7.32
C ASN A 256 -23.63 6.38 8.68
N GLY A 257 -23.14 7.13 9.67
CA GLY A 257 -23.67 7.14 11.03
C GLY A 257 -22.85 8.01 11.99
N SER A 258 -23.45 8.41 13.12
CA SER A 258 -22.79 9.24 14.15
C SER A 258 -22.42 8.46 15.42
N ASP A 259 -22.52 7.13 15.38
CA ASP A 259 -22.42 6.24 16.54
C ASP A 259 -21.00 5.74 16.83
N LEU A 260 -19.98 6.16 16.06
CA LEU A 260 -18.59 5.71 16.24
C LEU A 260 -18.08 5.93 17.67
N PHE A 261 -18.35 7.11 18.23
CA PHE A 261 -17.94 7.42 19.60
C PHE A 261 -18.59 6.48 20.62
N ASP A 262 -19.86 6.10 20.40
CA ASP A 262 -20.61 5.23 21.31
C ASP A 262 -20.08 3.79 21.30
N LYS A 263 -19.35 3.38 20.25
CA LYS A 263 -18.72 2.06 20.16
C LYS A 263 -17.39 1.96 20.90
N LEU A 264 -16.79 3.07 21.30
CA LEU A 264 -15.55 3.07 22.06
C LEU A 264 -15.76 2.55 23.49
N PRO A 265 -14.73 1.95 24.13
CA PRO A 265 -14.76 1.64 25.55
C PRO A 265 -14.94 2.90 26.42
N ASP A 266 -15.63 2.77 27.55
CA ASP A 266 -15.94 3.90 28.44
C ASP A 266 -14.70 4.65 28.94
N ASP A 267 -13.58 3.94 29.14
CA ASP A 267 -12.33 4.56 29.58
C ASP A 267 -11.71 5.41 28.48
N ILE A 268 -11.78 4.99 27.22
CA ILE A 268 -11.34 5.79 26.06
C ILE A 268 -12.28 6.98 25.85
N LYS A 269 -13.59 6.79 25.97
CA LYS A 269 -14.59 7.88 25.85
C LYS A 269 -14.32 9.02 26.83
N LYS A 270 -13.97 8.70 28.08
CA LYS A 270 -13.62 9.72 29.09
C LYS A 270 -12.39 10.51 28.67
N LEU A 271 -11.36 9.82 28.20
CA LEU A 271 -10.06 10.42 27.88
C LEU A 271 -10.09 11.26 26.60
N ILE A 272 -10.85 10.87 25.57
CA ILE A 272 -11.00 11.64 24.32
C ILE A 272 -11.56 13.03 24.60
N ASN A 273 -12.55 13.13 25.51
CA ASN A 273 -13.17 14.40 25.87
C ASN A 273 -12.22 15.38 26.58
N GLU A 274 -11.14 14.87 27.19
CA GLU A 274 -10.21 15.64 28.01
C GLU A 274 -8.95 16.09 27.24
N LEU A 275 -8.51 15.32 26.24
CA LEU A 275 -7.17 15.48 25.66
C LEU A 275 -7.15 16.13 24.26
N GLY A 276 -8.21 15.93 23.46
CA GLY A 276 -8.31 16.47 22.10
C GLY A 276 -7.19 16.02 21.13
N GLY A 277 -7.42 16.21 19.83
CA GLY A 277 -6.42 15.88 18.79
C GLY A 277 -6.53 14.44 18.30
N LEU A 278 -7.67 14.12 17.68
CA LEU A 278 -7.82 12.92 16.88
C LEU A 278 -7.18 13.15 15.50
N THR A 279 -6.62 12.12 14.90
CA THR A 279 -6.08 12.16 13.54
C THR A 279 -6.75 11.10 12.68
N LEU A 280 -7.13 11.44 11.44
CA LEU A 280 -7.51 10.42 10.47
C LEU A 280 -6.22 9.91 9.81
N GLU A 281 -5.88 8.66 10.05
CA GLU A 281 -4.62 8.05 9.56
C GLU A 281 -4.85 7.14 8.35
N GLY A 282 -6.08 6.66 8.17
CA GLY A 282 -6.44 5.86 7.02
C GLY A 282 -7.94 5.73 6.86
N SER A 283 -8.37 5.50 5.62
CA SER A 283 -9.75 5.13 5.33
C SER A 283 -9.81 4.20 4.14
N ALA A 284 -10.78 3.31 4.13
CA ALA A 284 -11.12 2.53 2.96
C ALA A 284 -12.63 2.33 2.82
N VAL A 285 -13.10 2.24 1.59
CA VAL A 285 -14.48 1.88 1.24
C VAL A 285 -14.44 0.73 0.25
N GLY A 286 -15.07 -0.37 0.64
CA GLY A 286 -15.23 -1.56 -0.18
C GLY A 286 -16.52 -1.54 -0.97
N LEU A 287 -16.46 -1.92 -2.25
CA LEU A 287 -17.62 -2.04 -3.11
C LEU A 287 -17.58 -3.38 -3.85
N THR A 288 -18.73 -4.05 -3.87
CA THR A 288 -18.94 -5.29 -4.62
C THR A 288 -19.93 -5.05 -5.77
N ASP A 289 -19.63 -5.60 -6.95
CA ASP A 289 -20.47 -5.60 -8.16
C ASP A 289 -20.79 -4.25 -8.84
N SER A 290 -20.85 -3.12 -8.13
CA SER A 290 -21.16 -1.80 -8.73
C SER A 290 -20.59 -0.59 -7.98
N LEU A 291 -20.50 0.56 -8.66
CA LEU A 291 -20.12 1.85 -8.06
C LEU A 291 -21.35 2.61 -7.54
N SER A 292 -22.01 2.07 -6.52
CA SER A 292 -23.18 2.69 -5.88
C SER A 292 -23.10 2.60 -4.36
N ALA A 293 -23.78 3.50 -3.64
CA ALA A 293 -23.78 3.48 -2.18
C ALA A 293 -24.36 2.18 -1.60
N SER A 294 -25.36 1.59 -2.27
CA SER A 294 -25.94 0.30 -1.87
C SER A 294 -25.02 -0.90 -2.09
N ALA A 295 -23.96 -0.74 -2.88
CA ALA A 295 -22.96 -1.76 -3.15
C ALA A 295 -21.77 -1.70 -2.18
N ILE A 296 -21.76 -0.74 -1.25
CA ILE A 296 -20.72 -0.65 -0.23
C ILE A 296 -20.97 -1.74 0.80
N ASP A 297 -20.07 -2.73 0.85
CA ASP A 297 -20.12 -3.87 1.75
C ASP A 297 -19.39 -3.61 3.06
N TYR A 298 -18.32 -2.80 3.04
CA TYR A 298 -17.70 -2.30 4.25
C TYR A 298 -17.04 -0.92 4.07
N ALA A 299 -16.88 -0.22 5.18
CA ALA A 299 -15.99 0.92 5.32
C ALA A 299 -15.03 0.68 6.49
N TYR A 300 -13.81 1.19 6.37
CA TYR A 300 -12.76 1.04 7.36
C TYR A 300 -12.15 2.41 7.64
N LEU A 301 -11.93 2.74 8.91
CA LEU A 301 -11.38 4.03 9.34
C LEU A 301 -10.32 3.79 10.42
N ILE A 302 -9.12 4.33 10.23
CA ILE A 302 -8.06 4.35 11.26
C ILE A 302 -8.02 5.76 11.84
N VAL A 303 -8.28 5.87 13.14
CA VAL A 303 -8.23 7.13 13.88
C VAL A 303 -7.14 7.08 14.94
N GLY A 304 -6.12 7.89 14.78
CA GLY A 304 -5.06 8.08 15.77
C GLY A 304 -5.50 8.99 16.92
N MET A 305 -4.92 8.72 18.09
CA MET A 305 -5.09 9.49 19.32
C MET A 305 -3.71 9.81 19.91
N PRO A 306 -2.84 10.55 19.18
CA PRO A 306 -1.42 10.68 19.50
C PRO A 306 -1.13 11.33 20.87
N LYS A 307 -2.09 12.06 21.44
CA LYS A 307 -1.96 12.70 22.76
C LYS A 307 -2.46 11.83 23.91
N LEU A 308 -3.02 10.66 23.60
CA LEU A 308 -3.61 9.76 24.57
C LEU A 308 -2.54 8.82 25.13
N GLN A 309 -2.49 8.74 26.46
CA GLN A 309 -1.78 7.68 27.17
C GLN A 309 -2.83 6.89 27.95
N TRP A 310 -2.83 5.58 27.78
CA TRP A 310 -3.80 4.70 28.41
C TRP A 310 -3.10 3.70 29.31
N THR A 311 -3.23 3.89 30.61
CA THR A 311 -2.73 2.95 31.61
C THR A 311 -3.79 1.88 31.86
N VAL A 312 -3.58 0.67 31.34
CA VAL A 312 -4.49 -0.46 31.54
C VAL A 312 -4.29 -1.08 32.93
N PHE A 313 -3.03 -1.19 33.36
CA PHE A 313 -2.62 -1.66 34.69
C PHE A 313 -1.41 -0.85 35.18
N PRO A 314 -1.16 -0.74 36.49
CA PRO A 314 0.02 -0.06 37.02
C PRO A 314 1.32 -0.61 36.40
N GLY A 315 2.13 0.27 35.80
CA GLY A 315 3.37 -0.11 35.12
C GLY A 315 3.23 -0.44 33.62
N PHE A 316 2.00 -0.52 33.10
CA PHE A 316 1.71 -0.81 31.69
C PHE A 316 0.94 0.36 31.08
N THR A 317 1.66 1.27 30.44
CA THR A 317 1.09 2.42 29.72
C THR A 317 1.17 2.17 28.23
N ILE A 318 0.01 2.22 27.57
CA ILE A 318 -0.08 2.17 26.12
C ILE A 318 0.01 3.59 25.59
N ASP A 319 0.91 3.80 24.63
CA ASP A 319 1.04 5.02 23.85
C ASP A 319 0.65 4.77 22.38
N SER A 320 0.73 5.83 21.57
CA SER A 320 0.49 5.76 20.12
C SER A 320 -0.85 5.10 19.78
N ILE A 321 -1.87 5.42 20.58
CA ILE A 321 -3.16 4.73 20.54
C ILE A 321 -3.86 5.09 19.24
N PHE A 322 -4.41 4.08 18.58
CA PHE A 322 -5.26 4.23 17.41
C PHE A 322 -6.51 3.37 17.56
N THR A 323 -7.55 3.72 16.82
CA THR A 323 -8.75 2.92 16.71
C THR A 323 -9.10 2.67 15.26
N ASP A 324 -9.29 1.40 14.96
CA ASP A 324 -9.82 0.89 13.72
C ASP A 324 -11.33 0.69 13.87
N PHE A 325 -12.11 1.46 13.12
CA PHE A 325 -13.54 1.22 12.96
C PHE A 325 -13.76 0.38 11.72
N ILE A 326 -14.34 -0.80 11.89
CA ILE A 326 -14.81 -1.66 10.81
C ILE A 326 -16.32 -1.52 10.76
N ILE A 327 -16.84 -0.91 9.69
CA ILE A 327 -18.27 -0.69 9.47
C ILE A 327 -18.73 -1.65 8.38
N ASP A 328 -19.49 -2.68 8.72
CA ASP A 328 -20.08 -3.58 7.73
C ASP A 328 -21.44 -3.04 7.26
N ASN A 329 -21.70 -3.20 5.97
CA ASN A 329 -22.91 -2.78 5.28
C ASN A 329 -23.39 -1.36 5.68
N PRO A 330 -22.55 -0.32 5.53
CA PRO A 330 -22.86 1.02 6.05
C PRO A 330 -24.21 1.56 5.58
N PHE A 331 -24.70 1.17 4.40
CA PHE A 331 -25.95 1.67 3.81
C PHE A 331 -27.15 0.70 3.91
N SER A 332 -27.04 -0.44 4.61
CA SER A 332 -28.13 -1.44 4.71
C SER A 332 -29.13 -1.20 5.84
N GLY A 333 -28.97 -0.12 6.62
CA GLY A 333 -29.89 0.26 7.69
C GLY A 333 -29.88 -0.73 8.87
N GLN A 334 -30.63 -1.83 8.78
CA GLN A 334 -30.77 -2.84 9.84
C GLN A 334 -29.54 -3.75 9.97
N ASP A 335 -28.82 -4.02 8.88
CA ASP A 335 -27.66 -4.92 8.89
C ASP A 335 -26.33 -4.17 9.08
N ARG A 336 -26.37 -2.87 9.37
CA ARG A 336 -25.18 -2.07 9.64
C ARG A 336 -24.60 -2.45 10.99
N SER A 337 -23.37 -2.96 11.00
CA SER A 337 -22.59 -3.17 12.23
C SER A 337 -21.35 -2.30 12.27
N VAL A 338 -20.91 -1.98 13.48
CA VAL A 338 -19.63 -1.30 13.72
C VAL A 338 -18.88 -2.10 14.76
N SER A 339 -17.70 -2.57 14.38
CA SER A 339 -16.72 -3.23 15.24
C SER A 339 -15.53 -2.30 15.45
N VAL A 340 -14.87 -2.44 16.59
CA VAL A 340 -13.80 -1.54 17.00
C VAL A 340 -12.59 -2.37 17.38
N LEU A 341 -11.46 -2.11 16.74
CA LEU A 341 -10.15 -2.58 17.21
C LEU A 341 -9.39 -1.39 17.76
N LEU A 342 -8.96 -1.47 19.01
CA LEU A 342 -8.14 -0.47 19.67
C LEU A 342 -6.72 -1.00 19.71
N GLY A 343 -5.79 -0.25 19.13
CA GLY A 343 -4.37 -0.61 19.09
C GLY A 343 -3.49 0.45 19.73
N GLY A 344 -2.24 0.08 19.98
CA GLY A 344 -1.21 0.99 20.44
C GLY A 344 0.11 0.26 20.64
N GLN A 345 1.06 0.93 21.27
CA GLN A 345 2.34 0.35 21.62
C GLN A 345 2.57 0.39 23.12
N ILE A 346 3.31 -0.58 23.62
CA ILE A 346 3.77 -0.63 25.00
C ILE A 346 5.26 -0.93 25.05
N ASP A 347 5.96 -0.26 25.97
CA ASP A 347 7.34 -0.57 26.30
C ASP A 347 7.41 -1.71 27.32
N VAL A 348 8.16 -2.75 26.99
CA VAL A 348 8.47 -3.86 27.89
C VAL A 348 9.99 -4.00 27.93
N ALA A 349 10.61 -3.60 29.03
CA ALA A 349 12.06 -3.60 29.21
C ALA A 349 12.85 -2.80 28.16
N GLY A 350 12.33 -1.63 27.77
CA GLY A 350 12.96 -0.78 26.76
C GLY A 350 12.73 -1.25 25.33
N VAL A 351 11.83 -2.23 25.13
CA VAL A 351 11.57 -2.87 23.84
C VAL A 351 10.08 -2.71 23.47
N PRO A 352 9.77 -2.26 22.23
CA PRO A 352 8.41 -1.98 21.83
C PRO A 352 7.63 -3.27 21.50
N PHE A 353 6.42 -3.35 22.04
CA PHE A 353 5.41 -4.34 21.69
C PHE A 353 4.20 -3.64 21.09
N SER A 354 3.66 -4.18 20.00
CA SER A 354 2.33 -3.81 19.53
C SER A 354 1.29 -4.49 20.42
N VAL A 355 0.24 -3.75 20.79
CA VAL A 355 -0.90 -4.29 21.53
C VAL A 355 -2.16 -3.93 20.76
N SER A 356 -3.08 -4.88 20.64
CA SER A 356 -4.41 -4.62 20.10
C SER A 356 -5.47 -5.34 20.91
N THR A 357 -6.66 -4.74 20.94
CA THR A 357 -7.85 -5.35 21.51
C THR A 357 -9.04 -5.17 20.59
N GLU A 358 -9.80 -6.24 20.40
CA GLU A 358 -10.97 -6.26 19.52
C GLU A 358 -12.26 -6.23 20.35
N MET A 359 -13.23 -5.42 19.94
CA MET A 359 -14.56 -5.29 20.54
C MET A 359 -15.64 -5.56 19.49
N PRO A 360 -16.76 -6.23 19.84
CA PRO A 360 -17.22 -6.55 21.20
C PRO A 360 -16.66 -7.86 21.78
N ASN A 361 -16.05 -8.70 20.96
CA ASN A 361 -15.45 -9.96 21.40
C ASN A 361 -14.07 -9.68 22.00
N PHE A 362 -14.07 -9.17 23.24
CA PHE A 362 -12.86 -8.72 23.92
C PHE A 362 -11.76 -9.78 23.91
N SER A 363 -10.76 -9.55 23.08
CA SER A 363 -9.50 -10.27 23.06
C SER A 363 -8.37 -9.25 23.13
N VAL A 364 -7.26 -9.62 23.73
CA VAL A 364 -6.04 -8.81 23.78
C VAL A 364 -4.95 -9.59 23.08
N ARG A 365 -4.27 -8.95 22.13
CA ARG A 365 -3.10 -9.48 21.46
C ARG A 365 -1.94 -8.54 21.73
N ALA A 366 -0.78 -9.10 22.04
CA ALA A 366 0.45 -8.34 22.09
C ALA A 366 1.54 -9.09 21.30
N ALA A 367 2.36 -8.37 20.56
CA ALA A 367 3.46 -8.96 19.80
C ALA A 367 4.69 -8.05 19.82
N LEU A 368 5.86 -8.66 19.89
CA LEU A 368 7.14 -7.96 19.71
C LEU A 368 7.16 -7.34 18.30
N VAL A 369 7.51 -6.06 18.20
CA VAL A 369 7.56 -5.36 16.90
C VAL A 369 8.61 -6.00 16.00
N GLU A 370 8.29 -6.16 14.71
CA GLU A 370 9.18 -6.79 13.73
C GLU A 370 10.58 -6.14 13.73
N GLY A 371 11.62 -6.97 13.79
CA GLY A 371 13.03 -6.53 13.84
C GLY A 371 13.52 -6.07 15.22
N ALA A 372 12.64 -5.91 16.21
CA ALA A 372 13.05 -5.72 17.59
C ALA A 372 13.50 -7.05 18.21
N THR A 373 14.35 -6.96 19.23
CA THR A 373 14.76 -8.12 20.03
C THR A 373 14.58 -7.79 21.50
N LEU A 374 14.14 -8.77 22.29
CA LEU A 374 13.96 -8.63 23.74
C LEU A 374 15.07 -9.39 24.47
N PRO A 375 16.01 -8.68 25.15
CA PRO A 375 16.96 -9.32 26.05
C PRO A 375 16.23 -9.92 27.25
N LEU A 376 16.29 -11.25 27.41
CA LEU A 376 15.66 -11.94 28.55
C LEU A 376 16.24 -11.49 29.89
N SER A 377 17.52 -11.09 29.91
CA SER A 377 18.14 -10.61 31.14
C SER A 377 17.47 -9.33 31.66
N ASP A 378 17.06 -8.43 30.77
CA ASP A 378 16.41 -7.17 31.13
C ASP A 378 14.94 -7.40 31.48
N PHE A 379 14.27 -8.31 30.76
CA PHE A 379 12.93 -8.77 31.13
C PHE A 379 12.89 -9.36 32.56
N PHE A 380 13.83 -10.25 32.90
CA PHE A 380 13.91 -10.85 34.23
C PHE A 380 14.18 -9.80 35.32
N LYS A 381 15.14 -8.89 35.09
CA LYS A 381 15.44 -7.81 36.06
C LYS A 381 14.23 -6.92 36.33
N GLN A 382 13.39 -6.66 35.32
CA GLN A 382 12.23 -5.78 35.48
C GLN A 382 11.01 -6.50 36.06
N PHE A 383 10.68 -7.69 35.56
CA PHE A 383 9.40 -8.34 35.86
C PHE A 383 9.51 -9.58 36.75
N LEU A 384 10.69 -10.19 36.87
CA LEU A 384 10.93 -11.39 37.69
C LEU A 384 12.23 -11.24 38.52
N PRO A 385 12.41 -10.14 39.28
CA PRO A 385 13.69 -9.82 39.94
C PRO A 385 14.11 -10.85 41.00
N GLU A 386 13.17 -11.64 41.50
CA GLU A 386 13.41 -12.76 42.43
C GLU A 386 14.01 -14.00 41.76
N LEU A 387 13.98 -14.11 40.43
CA LEU A 387 14.58 -15.22 39.68
C LEU A 387 15.95 -14.82 39.11
N PRO A 388 16.91 -15.76 39.04
CA PRO A 388 18.19 -15.48 38.40
C PRO A 388 17.99 -15.18 36.92
N ALA A 389 18.47 -14.02 36.47
CA ALA A 389 18.40 -13.61 35.08
C ALA A 389 19.28 -14.53 34.20
N PRO A 390 18.78 -15.02 33.05
CA PRO A 390 19.58 -15.81 32.13
C PRO A 390 20.67 -14.93 31.45
N PRO A 391 21.87 -15.46 31.19
CA PRO A 391 22.92 -14.72 30.49
C PRO A 391 22.69 -14.70 28.98
N ASP A 392 22.82 -13.53 28.36
CA ASP A 392 22.96 -13.33 26.92
C ASP A 392 21.95 -14.08 26.04
N LEU A 393 20.67 -14.08 26.43
CA LEU A 393 19.59 -14.66 25.64
C LEU A 393 18.67 -13.56 25.12
N VAL A 394 18.34 -13.64 23.83
CA VAL A 394 17.45 -12.70 23.13
C VAL A 394 16.30 -13.44 22.48
N VAL A 395 15.11 -12.87 22.64
CA VAL A 395 13.88 -13.30 21.95
C VAL A 395 13.73 -12.43 20.71
N GLU A 396 13.58 -13.06 19.54
CA GLU A 396 13.37 -12.36 18.27
C GLU A 396 11.89 -12.31 17.87
N GLU A 397 11.07 -13.19 18.42
CA GLU A 397 9.62 -13.15 18.25
C GLU A 397 8.92 -13.49 19.57
N MET A 398 7.90 -12.71 19.92
CA MET A 398 7.04 -13.00 21.05
C MET A 398 5.62 -12.61 20.72
N GLN A 399 4.66 -13.46 21.06
CA GLN A 399 3.23 -13.19 20.92
C GLN A 399 2.48 -13.65 22.16
N LEU A 400 1.53 -12.84 22.59
CA LEU A 400 0.58 -13.12 23.66
C LEU A 400 -0.83 -12.93 23.12
N ILE A 401 -1.72 -13.88 23.39
CA ILE A 401 -3.15 -13.79 23.11
C ILE A 401 -3.88 -14.08 24.41
N VAL A 402 -4.80 -13.20 24.77
CA VAL A 402 -5.66 -13.34 25.94
C VAL A 402 -7.11 -13.14 25.49
N VAL A 403 -7.91 -14.18 25.65
CA VAL A 403 -9.37 -14.13 25.53
C VAL A 403 -9.92 -14.38 26.93
N PRO A 404 -10.29 -13.33 27.69
CA PRO A 404 -10.66 -13.49 29.08
C PRO A 404 -11.77 -14.53 29.28
N GLY A 405 -11.53 -15.46 30.20
CA GLY A 405 -12.45 -16.55 30.50
C GLY A 405 -12.47 -17.70 29.48
N GLN A 406 -11.66 -17.64 28.42
CA GLN A 406 -11.56 -18.71 27.41
C GLN A 406 -10.12 -19.22 27.23
N GLU A 407 -9.19 -18.36 26.81
CA GLU A 407 -7.86 -18.78 26.41
C GLU A 407 -6.79 -17.78 26.83
N TYR A 408 -5.64 -18.31 27.24
CA TYR A 408 -4.39 -17.59 27.35
C TYR A 408 -3.34 -18.37 26.56
N SER A 409 -2.78 -17.79 25.51
CA SER A 409 -1.69 -18.39 24.73
C SER A 409 -0.51 -17.45 24.61
N PHE A 410 0.67 -18.02 24.70
CA PHE A 410 1.95 -17.34 24.66
C PHE A 410 2.90 -18.15 23.79
N THR A 411 3.55 -17.49 22.84
CA THR A 411 4.61 -18.06 22.02
C THR A 411 5.83 -17.14 22.05
N ALA A 412 7.02 -17.72 22.08
CA ALA A 412 8.27 -16.99 21.97
C ALA A 412 9.31 -17.82 21.21
N ARG A 413 10.06 -17.16 20.34
CA ARG A 413 11.17 -17.72 19.57
C ARG A 413 12.46 -16.99 19.90
N MET A 414 13.46 -17.76 20.28
CA MET A 414 14.79 -17.28 20.60
C MET A 414 15.59 -17.03 19.32
N ALA A 415 16.44 -16.00 19.31
CA ALA A 415 17.34 -15.76 18.19
C ALA A 415 18.37 -16.90 18.07
N ASP A 416 18.88 -17.11 16.87
CA ASP A 416 19.90 -18.12 16.60
C ASP A 416 21.27 -17.79 17.23
N ASP A 417 21.56 -16.49 17.41
CA ASP A 417 22.81 -15.98 17.94
C ASP A 417 22.55 -14.76 18.87
N PRO A 418 23.13 -14.73 20.08
CA PRO A 418 23.83 -15.81 20.77
C PRO A 418 22.93 -16.99 21.12
N GLY A 419 23.38 -18.21 20.80
CA GLY A 419 22.75 -19.44 21.23
C GLY A 419 22.94 -19.68 22.73
N TRP A 420 22.03 -20.43 23.36
CA TRP A 420 22.12 -20.74 24.79
C TRP A 420 23.21 -21.77 25.06
N THR A 421 24.38 -21.31 25.51
CA THR A 421 25.49 -22.19 25.87
C THR A 421 25.40 -22.65 27.31
N LEU A 422 25.27 -23.95 27.50
CA LEU A 422 25.36 -24.64 28.79
C LEU A 422 26.79 -25.15 28.99
N ASP A 423 27.45 -24.70 30.05
CA ASP A 423 28.74 -25.24 30.47
C ASP A 423 28.53 -26.61 31.15
N LEU A 424 28.88 -27.68 30.43
CA LEU A 424 28.85 -29.05 30.92
C LEU A 424 30.26 -29.60 31.22
N GLY A 425 31.27 -28.72 31.35
CA GLY A 425 32.66 -29.07 31.60
C GLY A 425 33.52 -29.02 30.31
N PRO A 426 34.21 -30.11 29.91
CA PRO A 426 35.18 -30.06 28.82
C PRO A 426 34.56 -29.81 27.43
N THR A 427 33.24 -29.98 27.28
CA THR A 427 32.52 -29.73 26.04
C THR A 427 31.26 -28.91 26.34
N PRO A 428 31.19 -27.64 25.93
CA PRO A 428 29.96 -26.86 26.05
C PRO A 428 28.90 -27.38 25.08
N VAL A 429 27.62 -27.26 25.45
CA VAL A 429 26.48 -27.53 24.56
C VAL A 429 25.79 -26.21 24.27
N THR A 430 25.65 -25.87 22.99
CA THR A 430 24.87 -24.70 22.56
C THR A 430 23.52 -25.15 22.03
N ILE A 431 22.46 -24.59 22.60
CA ILE A 431 21.07 -24.78 22.16
C ILE A 431 20.68 -23.54 21.33
N SER A 432 20.30 -23.73 20.08
CA SER A 432 19.73 -22.69 19.21
C SER A 432 18.34 -23.12 18.73
N ASN A 433 17.60 -22.22 18.05
CA ASN A 433 16.26 -22.48 17.55
C ASN A 433 15.27 -22.95 18.64
N VAL A 434 15.24 -22.25 19.77
CA VAL A 434 14.31 -22.57 20.86
C VAL A 434 13.00 -21.84 20.63
N GLU A 435 11.92 -22.60 20.55
CA GLU A 435 10.56 -22.10 20.56
C GLU A 435 9.85 -22.57 21.83
N ILE A 436 9.16 -21.65 22.50
CA ILE A 436 8.32 -21.92 23.67
C ILE A 436 6.88 -21.60 23.26
N SER A 437 5.99 -22.57 23.45
CA SER A 437 4.56 -22.36 23.32
C SER A 437 3.86 -22.81 24.60
N LEU A 438 3.08 -21.92 25.19
CA LEU A 438 2.28 -22.16 26.38
C LEU A 438 0.84 -21.78 26.06
N SER A 439 -0.10 -22.70 26.28
CA SER A 439 -1.52 -22.41 26.14
C SER A 439 -2.30 -22.94 27.34
N LYS A 440 -3.26 -22.16 27.80
CA LYS A 440 -4.17 -22.51 28.88
C LYS A 440 -5.59 -22.16 28.47
N GLN A 441 -6.41 -23.18 28.32
CA GLN A 441 -7.86 -23.04 28.19
C GLN A 441 -8.48 -22.87 29.59
N ALA A 442 -9.48 -22.01 29.71
CA ALA A 442 -10.27 -21.88 30.92
C ALA A 442 -11.12 -23.15 31.12
N ALA A 443 -11.22 -23.63 32.36
CA ALA A 443 -12.02 -24.81 32.68
C ALA A 443 -13.50 -24.52 32.41
N GLY A 444 -14.05 -25.05 31.31
CA GLY A 444 -15.46 -24.88 30.95
C GLY A 444 -15.84 -24.94 29.47
N SER A 445 -14.90 -25.07 28.53
CA SER A 445 -15.24 -25.42 27.13
C SER A 445 -15.24 -26.94 26.95
N PRO A 446 -16.21 -27.53 26.21
CA PRO A 446 -16.38 -28.98 26.07
C PRO A 446 -15.18 -29.71 25.49
#